data_AF-A0A5N4EAY4-F1
#
_entry.id   AF-A0A5N4EAY4-F1
#
_cell.length_a   1.000
_cell.length_b   1.000
_cell.length_c   1.000
_cell.angle_alpha   90.00
_cell.angle_beta   90.00
_cell.angle_gamma   90.00
#
_symmetry.space_group_name_H-M   'P 1'
#
loop_
_entity.id
_entity.type
_entity.pdbx_description
1 polymer ?
#
loop_
_entity_poly.entity_id
_entity_poly.type
_entity_poly.pdbx_seq_one_letter_code
_entity_poly.pdbx_strand_id
1 'polypeptide(L)'
;MPLPDTMFCAQQIHIPPELPDILKQFTKAAIRTQPADVLQWSAGYFSALSRGDPLPVKDRIEMPVATQKTDTGLTQGLLKVLHKQV
;
A
#
# COMPACT_ATOMS: atom_id res chain seq x y z
N MET A 1 -10.66 -44.91 -20.35
CA MET A 1 -11.13 -43.70 -21.06
C MET A 1 -9.92 -42.80 -21.29
N PRO A 2 -9.74 -42.20 -22.47
CA PRO A 2 -8.75 -41.14 -22.63
C PRO A 2 -9.20 -39.91 -21.83
N LEU A 3 -8.25 -39.19 -21.23
CA LEU A 3 -8.53 -37.94 -20.51
C LEU A 3 -8.99 -36.88 -21.54
N PRO A 4 -9.95 -36.01 -21.19
CA PRO A 4 -10.33 -34.92 -22.08
C PRO A 4 -9.12 -34.02 -22.32
N ASP A 5 -8.83 -33.71 -23.58
CA ASP A 5 -7.85 -32.69 -23.96
C ASP A 5 -8.28 -31.38 -23.31
N THR A 6 -7.64 -31.00 -22.21
CA THR A 6 -7.78 -29.65 -21.65
C THR A 6 -7.27 -28.69 -22.71
N MET A 7 -8.18 -28.02 -23.43
CA MET A 7 -7.89 -27.05 -24.49
C MET A 7 -6.92 -25.93 -24.07
N PHE A 8 -6.74 -25.72 -22.77
CA PHE A 8 -5.84 -24.74 -22.19
C PHE A 8 -4.75 -25.43 -21.37
N CYS A 9 -3.51 -25.25 -21.82
CA CYS A 9 -2.30 -25.71 -21.15
C CYS A 9 -1.60 -24.52 -20.48
N ALA A 10 -1.01 -24.71 -19.29
CA ALA A 10 -0.32 -23.64 -18.56
C ALA A 10 0.79 -22.95 -19.39
N GLN A 11 1.41 -23.66 -20.33
CA GLN A 11 2.43 -23.12 -21.23
C GLN A 11 1.88 -22.03 -22.19
N GLN A 12 0.57 -21.95 -22.40
CA GLN A 12 -0.06 -20.92 -23.23
C GLN A 12 -0.26 -19.60 -22.45
N ILE A 13 -0.16 -19.63 -21.12
CA ILE A 13 -0.30 -18.45 -20.27
C ILE A 13 1.07 -17.81 -20.12
N HIS A 14 1.32 -16.75 -20.89
CA HIS A 14 2.53 -15.96 -20.74
C HIS A 14 2.38 -15.02 -19.53
N ILE A 15 3.14 -15.30 -18.46
CA ILE A 15 3.20 -14.44 -17.27
C ILE A 15 4.44 -13.55 -17.41
N PRO A 16 4.28 -12.21 -17.44
CA PRO A 16 5.42 -11.31 -17.45
C PRO A 16 6.31 -11.51 -16.21
N PRO A 17 7.64 -11.59 -16.36
CA PRO A 17 8.54 -11.89 -15.24
C PRO A 17 8.55 -10.80 -14.16
N GLU A 18 8.13 -9.57 -14.47
CA GLU A 18 8.05 -8.45 -13.53
C GLU A 18 6.77 -8.46 -12.68
N LEU A 19 5.72 -9.13 -13.16
CA LEU A 19 4.39 -9.11 -12.52
C LEU A 19 4.43 -9.56 -11.04
N PRO A 20 5.14 -10.64 -10.67
CA PRO A 20 5.20 -11.06 -9.27
C PRO A 20 5.78 -9.99 -8.34
N ASP A 21 6.81 -9.26 -8.78
CA ASP A 21 7.44 -8.23 -7.95
C ASP A 21 6.55 -6.98 -7.83
N ILE A 22 5.89 -6.57 -8.93
CA ILE A 22 4.92 -5.47 -8.91
C ILE A 22 3.81 -5.77 -7.89
N LEU A 23 3.21 -6.96 -7.94
CA LEU A 23 2.14 -7.36 -7.02
C LEU A 23 2.63 -7.42 -5.56
N LYS A 24 3.86 -7.89 -5.34
CA LYS A 24 4.49 -7.91 -4.02
C LYS A 24 4.70 -6.51 -3.45
N GLN A 25 5.23 -5.58 -4.26
CA GLN A 25 5.45 -4.19 -3.85
C GLN A 25 4.12 -3.48 -3.58
N PHE A 26 3.13 -3.67 -4.44
CA PHE A 26 1.76 -3.16 -4.26
C PHE A 26 1.17 -3.63 -2.93
N THR A 27 1.19 -4.94 -2.67
CA THR A 27 0.60 -5.52 -1.45
C THR A 27 1.33 -5.02 -0.21
N LYS A 28 2.67 -4.92 -0.27
CA LYS A 28 3.49 -4.36 0.82
C LYS A 28 3.13 -2.89 1.10
N ALA A 29 2.91 -2.09 0.06
CA ALA A 29 2.49 -0.70 0.22
C ALA A 29 1.08 -0.60 0.82
N ALA A 30 0.13 -1.43 0.37
CA ALA A 30 -1.23 -1.47 0.91
C ALA A 30 -1.26 -1.84 2.39
N ILE A 31 -0.50 -2.86 2.80
CA ILE A 31 -0.37 -3.27 4.21
C ILE A 31 0.23 -2.14 5.05
N ARG A 32 1.21 -1.41 4.50
CA ARG A 32 1.86 -0.30 5.19
C ARG A 32 0.91 0.87 5.37
N THR A 33 0.16 1.26 4.34
CA THR A 33 -0.72 2.44 4.38
C THR A 33 -2.06 2.17 5.05
N GLN A 34 -2.51 0.92 5.11
CA GLN A 34 -3.82 0.52 5.64
C GLN A 34 -4.95 1.44 5.15
N PRO A 35 -5.16 1.55 3.83
CA PRO A 35 -6.16 2.45 3.28
C PRO A 35 -7.57 1.98 3.68
N ALA A 36 -8.46 2.93 3.99
CA ALA A 36 -9.87 2.64 4.23
C ALA A 36 -10.58 2.15 2.97
N ASP A 37 -10.25 2.74 1.81
CA ASP A 37 -10.71 2.31 0.49
C ASP A 37 -9.52 1.82 -0.34
N VAL A 38 -9.44 0.50 -0.53
CA VAL A 38 -8.37 -0.15 -1.29
C VAL A 38 -8.48 0.16 -2.78
N LEU A 39 -9.69 0.33 -3.33
CA LEU A 39 -9.89 0.54 -4.77
C LEU A 39 -9.43 1.94 -5.17
N GLN A 40 -9.89 2.96 -4.44
CA GLN A 40 -9.45 4.34 -4.64
C GLN A 40 -7.93 4.46 -4.41
N TRP A 41 -7.40 3.81 -3.37
CA TRP A 41 -5.97 3.81 -3.10
C TRP A 41 -5.16 3.13 -4.23
N SER A 42 -5.67 2.03 -4.79
CA SER A 42 -5.01 1.30 -5.89
C SER A 42 -4.91 2.15 -7.14
N ALA A 43 -5.97 2.87 -7.49
CA ALA A 43 -5.96 3.81 -8.62
C ALA A 43 -4.88 4.88 -8.44
N GLY A 44 -4.75 5.44 -7.23
CA GLY A 44 -3.69 6.38 -6.88
C GLY A 44 -2.30 5.77 -6.95
N TYR A 45 -2.12 4.56 -6.41
CA TYR A 45 -0.83 3.85 -6.40
C TYR A 45 -0.29 3.62 -7.80
N PHE A 46 -1.07 3.01 -8.70
CA PHE A 46 -0.62 2.72 -10.05
C PHE A 46 -0.48 3.98 -10.92
N SER A 47 -1.29 5.01 -10.66
CA SER A 47 -1.14 6.32 -11.30
C SER A 47 0.17 7.01 -10.92
N ALA A 48 0.55 6.95 -9.64
CA ALA A 48 1.84 7.49 -9.18
C ALA A 48 3.01 6.67 -9.73
N LEU A 49 2.90 5.34 -9.71
CA LEU A 49 3.92 4.43 -10.22
C LEU A 49 4.21 4.66 -11.71
N SER A 50 3.18 4.87 -12.54
CA SER A 50 3.35 5.10 -13.97
C SER A 50 3.99 6.45 -14.31
N ARG A 51 3.82 7.45 -13.44
CA ARG A 51 4.43 8.79 -13.59
C ARG A 51 5.80 8.91 -12.93
N GLY A 52 6.22 7.93 -12.13
CA GLY A 52 7.42 8.02 -11.30
C GLY A 52 7.25 8.94 -10.10
N ASP A 53 6.01 9.22 -9.70
CA ASP A 53 5.70 10.05 -8.53
C ASP A 53 5.98 9.26 -7.22
N PRO A 54 6.16 9.95 -6.09
CA PRO A 54 6.24 9.31 -4.78
C PRO A 54 5.01 8.42 -4.50
N LEU A 55 5.26 7.14 -4.17
CA LEU A 55 4.20 6.20 -3.84
C LEU A 55 3.53 6.56 -2.50
N PRO A 56 2.26 6.14 -2.29
CA PRO A 56 1.58 6.33 -1.01
C PRO A 56 2.39 5.74 0.16
N VAL A 57 2.77 6.57 1.13
CA VAL A 57 3.47 6.15 2.36
C VAL A 57 2.57 6.43 3.57
N LYS A 58 2.63 5.57 4.59
CA LYS A 58 1.95 5.83 5.87
C LYS A 58 2.67 6.96 6.59
N ASP A 59 1.93 8.00 6.96
CA ASP A 59 2.43 9.04 7.86
C ASP A 59 2.89 8.37 9.16
N ARG A 60 4.17 8.56 9.52
CA ARG A 60 4.72 8.04 10.77
C ARG A 60 4.02 8.74 11.92
N ILE A 61 3.26 7.99 12.72
CA ILE A 61 2.75 8.51 14.00
C ILE A 61 3.97 8.72 14.90
N GLU A 62 4.32 9.98 15.13
CA GLU A 62 5.29 10.37 16.16
C GLU A 62 4.71 10.01 17.51
N MET A 63 5.18 8.92 18.12
CA MET A 63 4.84 8.59 19.50
C MET A 63 5.37 9.71 20.42
N PRO A 64 4.51 10.38 21.19
CA PRO A 64 4.98 11.34 22.18
C PRO A 64 5.72 10.58 23.29
N VAL A 65 7.03 10.76 23.39
CA VAL A 65 7.79 10.32 24.57
C VAL A 65 7.61 11.40 25.63
N ALA A 66 6.48 11.33 26.35
CA ALA A 66 6.19 12.21 27.48
C ALA A 66 7.17 11.89 28.62
N THR A 67 8.33 12.53 28.60
CA THR A 67 9.38 12.36 29.62
C THR A 67 9.28 13.38 30.74
N GLN A 68 8.44 14.42 30.62
CA GLN A 68 8.34 15.48 31.64
C GLN A 68 6.91 15.99 31.84
N LYS A 69 6.60 16.39 33.08
CA LYS A 69 5.27 16.83 33.57
C LYS A 69 4.69 18.08 32.90
N THR A 70 5.44 18.74 32.02
CA THR A 70 5.04 19.98 31.32
C THR A 70 4.86 19.78 29.82
N ASP A 71 5.09 18.59 29.30
CA ASP A 71 4.99 18.32 27.87
C ASP A 71 3.57 17.84 27.54
N THR A 72 2.85 18.61 26.73
CA THR A 72 1.42 18.35 26.41
C THR A 72 1.19 17.03 25.67
N GLY A 73 2.25 16.31 25.30
CA GLY A 73 2.17 15.06 24.54
C GLY A 73 1.67 15.27 23.10
N LEU A 74 1.51 16.51 22.67
CA LEU A 74 1.06 16.88 21.32
C LEU A 74 2.28 16.96 20.39
N THR A 75 2.55 15.88 19.66
CA THR A 75 3.55 15.90 18.59
C THR A 75 2.98 16.53 17.32
N GLN A 76 3.85 17.10 16.48
CA GLN A 76 3.42 17.65 15.18
C GLN A 76 2.78 16.57 14.30
N GLY A 77 3.26 15.32 14.41
CA GLY A 77 2.62 14.15 13.81
C GLY A 77 1.19 13.93 14.31
N LEU A 78 0.96 13.95 15.63
CA LEU A 78 -0.37 13.75 16.22
C LEU A 78 -1.36 14.84 15.79
N LEU A 79 -0.92 16.10 15.75
CA LEU A 79 -1.76 17.22 15.30
C LEU A 79 -2.17 17.07 13.82
N LYS A 80 -1.27 16.62 12.95
CA LYS A 80 -1.60 16.35 11.54
C LYS A 80 -2.60 15.21 11.37
N VAL A 81 -2.52 14.17 12.20
CA VAL A 81 -3.50 13.07 12.19
C VAL A 81 -4.87 13.55 12.65
N LEU A 82 -4.94 14.28 13.76
CA LEU A 82 -6.21 14.81 14.29
C LEU A 82 -6.90 15.76 13.30
N HIS A 83 -6.15 16.64 12.63
CA HIS A 83 -6.71 17.53 11.63
C HIS A 83 -7.26 16.79 10.40
N LYS A 84 -6.73 15.62 10.03
CA LYS A 84 -7.25 14.82 8.91
C LYS A 84 -8.57 14.11 9.25
N GLN A 85 -8.98 14.07 10.51
CA GLN A 85 -10.20 13.38 10.98
C GLN A 85 -11.42 14.30 11.12
N VAL A 86 -11.26 15.60 10.84
CA VAL A 86 -12.34 16.61 10.82
C VAL A 86 -12.66 16.97 9.37
#